data_AF-A0A7C5GAK5-F1
#
_entry.id   AF-A0A7C5GAK5-F1
#
_cell.length_a   1.000
_cell.length_b   1.000
_cell.length_c   1.000
_cell.angle_alpha   90.00
_cell.angle_beta   90.00
_cell.angle_gamma   90.00
#
_symmetry.space_group_name_H-M   'P 1'
#
loop_
_entity.id
_entity.type
_entity.pdbx_description
1 polymer ?
#
loop_
_entity_poly.entity_id
_entity_poly.type
_entity_poly.pdbx_seq_one_letter_code
_entity_poly.pdbx_strand_id
1 'polypeptide(L)'
;MILSETNGWIVSKHLPHEVIKLANMFWTKVPKTINYDSTFLFMDDKGEVEDAFGLERDSLSDIFPSAYKTPIYILLKNDTLNTIDFVIDFINTAIEKYAHSEWEYKENIQKVEVHISNDSTQMQYHSQALWNLFRGTSSPVMPKLLQSSHMALEKYLLEVAQYTEHKTLETILLYILKKSKSSSLSAIISSVVLANHNKTVNVAI
;
A
#
# COMPACT_ATOMS: atom_id res chain seq x y z
N MET A 1 18.30 8.52 -0.09
CA MET A 1 18.26 7.05 -0.30
C MET A 1 17.60 6.73 -1.64
N ILE A 2 18.03 5.69 -2.37
CA ILE A 2 17.48 5.30 -3.69
C ILE A 2 15.95 5.14 -3.67
N LEU A 3 15.38 4.78 -2.51
CA LEU A 3 13.96 4.54 -2.32
C LEU A 3 13.12 5.80 -2.02
N SER A 4 13.74 6.97 -1.88
CA SER A 4 13.05 8.23 -1.54
C SER A 4 13.48 9.46 -2.34
N GLU A 5 14.56 9.34 -3.12
CA GLU A 5 15.10 10.43 -3.94
C GLU A 5 14.79 10.24 -5.44
N THR A 6 14.66 11.36 -6.15
CA THR A 6 14.46 11.39 -7.61
C THR A 6 15.60 10.73 -8.39
N ASN A 7 16.82 10.74 -7.83
CA ASN A 7 17.97 10.02 -8.40
C ASN A 7 17.73 8.49 -8.45
N GLY A 8 16.90 7.95 -7.56
CA GLY A 8 16.52 6.55 -7.57
C GLY A 8 15.67 6.14 -8.77
N TRP A 9 15.08 7.08 -9.50
CA TRP A 9 14.22 6.78 -10.65
C TRP A 9 14.98 6.11 -11.79
N ILE A 10 16.24 6.51 -12.01
CA ILE A 10 17.10 5.89 -13.03
C ILE A 10 17.35 4.42 -12.67
N VAL A 11 17.60 4.13 -11.39
CA VAL A 11 17.81 2.76 -10.91
C VAL A 11 16.52 1.96 -11.02
N SER A 12 15.37 2.51 -10.60
CA SER A 12 14.05 1.84 -10.75
C SER A 12 13.69 1.53 -12.19
N LYS A 13 14.14 2.36 -13.14
CA LYS A 13 13.93 2.14 -14.57
C LYS A 13 14.77 0.98 -15.11
N HIS A 14 16.03 0.90 -14.70
CA HIS A 14 16.97 -0.07 -15.26
C HIS A 14 17.08 -1.38 -14.48
N LEU A 15 16.75 -1.37 -13.18
CA LEU A 15 16.85 -2.51 -12.27
C LEU A 15 15.59 -2.64 -11.39
N PRO A 16 14.38 -2.71 -11.97
CA PRO A 16 13.13 -2.69 -11.20
C PRO A 16 13.04 -3.81 -10.15
N HIS A 17 13.45 -5.03 -10.51
CA HIS A 17 13.40 -6.18 -9.60
C HIS A 17 14.29 -5.99 -8.37
N GLU A 18 15.48 -5.42 -8.53
CA GLU A 18 16.40 -5.21 -7.41
C GLU A 18 15.92 -4.07 -6.50
N VAL A 19 15.31 -3.03 -7.08
CA VAL A 19 14.68 -1.96 -6.28
C VAL A 19 13.48 -2.49 -5.50
N ILE A 20 12.66 -3.40 -6.05
CA ILE A 20 11.57 -4.07 -5.32
C ILE A 20 12.13 -4.85 -4.12
N LYS A 21 13.21 -5.63 -4.31
CA LYS A 21 13.84 -6.37 -3.21
C LYS A 21 14.37 -5.43 -2.13
N LEU A 22 15.06 -4.36 -2.53
CA LEU A 22 15.56 -3.34 -1.60
C LEU A 22 14.40 -2.69 -0.85
N ALA A 23 13.33 -2.31 -1.53
CA ALA A 23 12.14 -1.75 -0.91
C ALA A 23 11.59 -2.69 0.17
N ASN A 24 11.43 -3.97 -0.14
CA ASN A 24 10.96 -4.97 0.83
C ASN A 24 11.89 -5.09 2.06
N MET A 25 13.21 -5.06 1.85
CA MET A 25 14.21 -5.16 2.92
C MET A 25 14.24 -3.93 3.83
N PHE A 26 14.16 -2.73 3.26
CA PHE A 26 14.30 -1.48 4.01
C PHE A 26 12.99 -0.97 4.62
N TRP A 27 11.85 -1.35 4.06
CA TRP A 27 10.54 -0.91 4.56
C TRP A 27 9.94 -1.81 5.63
N THR A 28 10.35 -3.07 5.67
CA THR A 28 9.81 -4.03 6.63
C THR A 28 10.66 -4.04 7.89
N LYS A 29 10.02 -3.89 9.06
CA LYS A 29 10.72 -3.97 10.34
C LYS A 29 11.35 -5.35 10.51
N VAL A 30 12.66 -5.37 10.74
CA VAL A 30 13.38 -6.60 11.10
C VAL A 30 13.26 -6.78 12.63
N PRO A 31 12.83 -7.95 13.13
CA PRO A 31 12.84 -8.21 14.57
C PRO A 31 14.27 -8.07 15.10
N LYS A 32 14.53 -7.08 15.96
CA LYS A 32 15.83 -6.94 16.62
C LYS A 32 16.00 -8.13 17.56
N THR A 33 17.03 -8.96 17.34
CA THR A 33 17.44 -9.95 18.33
C THR A 33 17.94 -9.20 19.56
N ILE A 34 17.22 -9.33 20.67
CA ILE A 34 17.57 -8.68 21.93
C ILE A 34 18.86 -9.32 22.44
N ASN A 35 19.97 -8.59 22.38
CA ASN A 35 21.18 -8.93 23.10
C ASN A 35 21.08 -8.26 24.48
N TYR A 36 21.07 -9.06 25.55
CA TYR A 36 20.67 -8.67 26.91
C TYR A 36 21.60 -7.66 27.62
N ASP A 37 22.64 -7.14 26.95
CA ASP A 37 23.71 -6.35 27.59
C ASP A 37 23.52 -4.82 27.59
N SER A 38 22.48 -4.28 26.94
CA SER A 38 22.28 -2.82 26.90
C SER A 38 21.17 -2.36 27.83
N THR A 39 21.54 -1.90 29.03
CA THR A 39 20.71 -1.35 30.11
C THR A 39 20.02 0.00 29.78
N PHE A 40 19.80 0.31 28.50
CA PHE A 40 19.29 1.61 28.03
C PHE A 40 17.96 1.54 27.25
N LEU A 41 17.27 0.39 27.21
CA LEU A 41 16.15 0.17 26.28
C LEU A 41 14.74 0.45 26.84
N PHE A 42 14.58 1.18 27.95
CA PHE A 42 13.26 1.44 28.54
C PHE A 42 12.76 2.87 28.44
N MET A 43 13.35 3.71 27.59
CA MET A 43 12.83 5.05 27.32
C MET A 43 12.46 5.16 25.84
N ASP A 44 11.15 5.32 25.61
CA ASP A 44 10.48 5.71 24.36
C ASP A 44 9.93 4.61 23.42
N ASP A 45 9.32 3.56 23.98
CA ASP A 45 8.59 2.54 23.22
C ASP A 45 7.06 2.79 23.21
N LYS A 46 6.64 4.06 23.15
CA LYS A 46 5.27 4.38 22.73
C LYS A 46 5.20 4.08 21.24
N GLY A 47 4.74 2.88 20.90
CA GLY A 47 4.76 2.36 19.54
C GLY A 47 4.26 3.37 18.52
N GLU A 48 5.14 3.80 17.63
CA GLU A 48 4.77 4.63 16.49
C GLU A 48 3.78 3.85 15.63
N VAL A 49 2.97 4.57 14.84
CA VAL A 49 1.98 3.90 13.98
C VAL A 49 2.67 2.89 13.04
N GLU A 50 3.90 3.18 12.59
CA GLU A 50 4.75 2.30 11.80
C GLU A 50 4.95 0.92 12.43
N ASP A 51 5.12 0.85 13.75
CA ASP A 51 5.32 -0.41 14.47
C ASP A 51 4.10 -1.32 14.39
N ALA A 52 2.91 -0.73 14.48
CA ALA A 52 1.64 -1.44 14.37
C ALA A 52 1.50 -2.13 13.00
N PHE A 53 2.03 -1.50 11.94
CA PHE A 53 2.07 -2.06 10.58
C PHE A 53 3.31 -2.93 10.32
N GLY A 54 4.21 -3.07 11.29
CA GLY A 54 5.49 -3.77 11.14
C GLY A 54 6.40 -3.16 10.08
N LEU A 55 6.42 -1.84 10.01
CA LEU A 55 7.25 -1.04 9.12
C LEU A 55 8.46 -0.49 9.86
N GLU A 56 9.55 -0.28 9.13
CA GLU A 56 10.73 0.38 9.69
C GLU A 56 10.44 1.86 9.95
N ARG A 57 10.78 2.34 11.15
CA ARG A 57 10.69 3.75 11.53
C ARG A 57 11.54 4.60 10.57
N ASP A 58 11.19 5.86 10.35
CA ASP A 58 11.90 6.81 9.48
C ASP A 58 11.88 6.60 7.96
N SER A 59 11.15 5.61 7.43
CA SER A 59 11.11 5.41 5.97
C SER A 59 10.67 6.67 5.19
N LEU A 60 9.79 7.52 5.77
CA LEU A 60 9.32 8.80 5.22
C LEU A 60 8.83 9.80 6.30
N SER A 61 9.29 9.69 7.56
CA SER A 61 8.71 10.39 8.72
C SER A 61 8.65 11.92 8.57
N ASP A 62 9.61 12.55 7.90
CA ASP A 62 9.67 14.01 7.71
C ASP A 62 9.06 14.54 6.39
N ILE A 63 8.54 13.64 5.54
CA ILE A 63 8.16 14.00 4.17
C ILE A 63 6.63 13.96 4.00
N PHE A 64 6.04 14.93 3.31
CA PHE A 64 4.63 14.84 2.93
C PHE A 64 4.39 13.70 1.94
N PRO A 65 3.36 12.86 2.16
CA PRO A 65 3.07 11.73 1.30
C PRO A 65 2.70 12.20 -0.12
N SER A 66 3.19 11.48 -1.12
CA SER A 66 2.81 11.72 -2.52
C SER A 66 3.13 10.49 -3.36
N ALA A 67 2.48 10.39 -4.52
CA ALA A 67 2.76 9.34 -5.52
C ALA A 67 4.23 9.27 -5.99
N TYR A 68 5.03 10.31 -5.74
CA TYR A 68 6.43 10.40 -6.16
C TYR A 68 7.43 10.20 -5.02
N LYS A 69 6.98 9.97 -3.78
CA LYS A 69 7.88 9.81 -2.62
C LYS A 69 8.47 8.41 -2.47
N THR A 70 7.96 7.45 -3.23
CA THR A 70 8.48 6.08 -3.29
C THR A 70 8.83 5.74 -4.74
N PRO A 71 9.68 4.73 -5.00
CA PRO A 71 9.97 4.28 -6.35
C PRO A 71 8.76 3.61 -7.04
N ILE A 72 7.66 3.33 -6.31
CA ILE A 72 6.53 2.53 -6.80
C ILE A 72 5.97 3.07 -8.11
N TYR A 73 5.77 4.38 -8.23
CA TYR A 73 5.22 4.95 -9.46
C TYR A 73 6.13 4.70 -10.68
N ILE A 74 7.45 4.83 -10.50
CA ILE A 74 8.41 4.55 -11.57
C ILE A 74 8.49 3.04 -11.83
N LEU A 75 8.44 2.22 -10.80
CA LEU A 75 8.43 0.76 -10.92
C LEU A 75 7.19 0.29 -11.70
N LEU A 76 6.00 0.80 -11.39
CA LEU A 76 4.75 0.49 -12.10
C LEU A 76 4.84 0.82 -13.59
N LYS A 77 5.55 1.89 -13.96
CA LYS A 77 5.78 2.30 -15.35
C LYS A 77 6.77 1.42 -16.11
N ASN A 78 7.67 0.72 -15.44
CA ASN A 78 8.73 -0.07 -16.09
C ASN A 78 8.56 -1.57 -15.92
N ASP A 79 7.87 -2.02 -14.87
CA ASP A 79 7.59 -3.41 -14.55
C ASP A 79 6.25 -3.53 -13.81
N THR A 80 5.16 -3.37 -14.57
CA THR A 80 3.81 -3.22 -14.02
C THR A 80 3.36 -4.41 -13.18
N LEU A 81 3.47 -5.62 -13.71
CA LEU A 81 2.88 -6.80 -13.06
C LEU A 81 3.60 -7.15 -11.76
N ASN A 82 4.93 -7.22 -11.78
CA ASN A 82 5.71 -7.51 -10.57
C ASN A 82 5.55 -6.42 -9.52
N THR A 83 5.43 -5.16 -9.94
CA THR A 83 5.20 -4.06 -9.01
C THR A 83 3.81 -4.09 -8.40
N ILE A 84 2.76 -4.42 -9.18
CA ILE A 84 1.41 -4.61 -8.64
C ILE A 84 1.39 -5.75 -7.61
N ASP A 85 2.00 -6.89 -7.93
CA ASP A 85 2.11 -8.02 -7.00
C ASP A 85 2.83 -7.62 -5.71
N PHE A 86 3.97 -6.96 -5.83
CA PHE A 86 4.71 -6.44 -4.68
C PHE A 86 3.87 -5.49 -3.83
N VAL A 87 3.17 -4.52 -4.44
CA VAL A 87 2.35 -3.54 -3.72
C VAL A 87 1.19 -4.23 -2.99
N ILE A 88 0.52 -5.18 -3.64
CA ILE A 88 -0.56 -5.98 -3.02
C ILE A 88 -0.03 -6.74 -1.81
N ASP A 89 1.06 -7.49 -1.98
CA ASP A 89 1.62 -8.33 -0.91
C ASP A 89 2.12 -7.48 0.26
N PHE A 90 2.82 -6.38 -0.04
CA PHE A 90 3.32 -5.43 0.95
C PHE A 90 2.19 -4.80 1.76
N ILE A 91 1.16 -4.27 1.10
CA ILE A 91 0.01 -3.61 1.77
C ILE A 91 -0.80 -4.63 2.58
N ASN A 92 -1.08 -5.80 2.00
CA ASN A 92 -1.80 -6.87 2.68
C ASN A 92 -1.07 -7.29 3.97
N THR A 93 0.25 -7.50 3.88
CA THR A 93 1.08 -7.87 5.04
C THR A 93 1.06 -6.79 6.11
N ALA A 94 1.22 -5.52 5.72
CA ALA A 94 1.24 -4.40 6.66
C ALA A 94 -0.11 -4.24 7.39
N ILE A 95 -1.22 -4.33 6.66
CA ILE A 95 -2.56 -4.20 7.24
C ILE A 95 -2.93 -5.41 8.09
N GLU A 96 -2.51 -6.61 7.70
CA GLU A 96 -2.69 -7.81 8.52
C GLU A 96 -1.96 -7.69 9.86
N LYS A 97 -0.74 -7.14 9.87
CA LYS A 97 -0.03 -6.82 11.12
C LYS A 97 -0.78 -5.77 11.95
N TYR A 98 -1.22 -4.68 11.31
CA TYR A 98 -1.99 -3.62 11.98
C TYR A 98 -3.28 -4.15 12.62
N ALA A 99 -4.04 -4.98 11.90
CA ALA A 99 -5.29 -5.56 12.40
C ALA A 99 -5.08 -6.38 13.68
N HIS A 100 -3.96 -7.11 13.77
CA HIS A 100 -3.57 -7.93 14.93
C HIS A 100 -2.71 -7.19 15.97
N SER A 101 -2.36 -5.93 15.74
CA SER A 101 -1.56 -5.14 16.68
C SER A 101 -2.39 -4.65 17.86
N GLU A 102 -1.79 -4.52 19.04
CA GLU A 102 -2.47 -3.94 20.22
C GLU A 102 -2.19 -2.43 20.34
N TRP A 103 -2.07 -1.73 19.21
CA TRP A 103 -1.76 -0.30 19.19
C TRP A 103 -2.92 0.52 19.77
N GLU A 104 -2.62 1.42 20.71
CA GLU A 104 -3.62 2.12 21.53
C GLU A 104 -4.59 3.00 20.71
N TYR A 105 -4.15 3.49 19.56
CA TYR A 105 -4.95 4.34 18.67
C TYR A 105 -5.59 3.56 17.50
N LYS A 106 -5.46 2.23 17.47
CA LYS A 106 -6.03 1.39 16.42
C LYS A 106 -7.55 1.53 16.38
N GLU A 107 -8.10 1.84 15.21
CA GLU A 107 -9.55 1.83 15.01
C GLU A 107 -10.14 0.43 15.17
N ASN A 108 -11.44 0.34 15.41
CA ASN A 108 -12.14 -0.94 15.35
C ASN A 108 -12.10 -1.50 13.92
N ILE A 109 -11.35 -2.59 13.73
CA ILE A 109 -11.20 -3.23 12.42
C ILE A 109 -12.31 -4.26 12.23
N GLN A 110 -13.14 -4.05 11.22
CA GLN A 110 -14.17 -4.97 10.80
C GLN A 110 -13.62 -5.93 9.74
N LYS A 111 -14.19 -7.14 9.66
CA LYS A 111 -13.99 -8.03 8.51
C LYS A 111 -15.25 -7.98 7.65
N VAL A 112 -15.11 -7.53 6.41
CA VAL A 112 -16.22 -7.40 5.45
C VAL A 112 -16.00 -8.36 4.29
N GLU A 113 -17.08 -8.94 3.77
CA GLU A 113 -17.06 -9.79 2.58
C GLU A 113 -17.36 -8.96 1.34
N VAL A 114 -16.36 -8.78 0.48
CA VAL A 114 -16.51 -8.05 -0.78
C VAL A 114 -16.88 -9.04 -1.87
N HIS A 115 -18.04 -8.80 -2.51
CA HIS A 115 -18.54 -9.61 -3.61
C HIS A 115 -18.02 -9.04 -4.94
N ILE A 116 -17.11 -9.75 -5.60
CA ILE A 116 -16.38 -9.27 -6.79
C ILE A 116 -17.09 -9.70 -8.07
N SER A 117 -17.65 -10.90 -8.06
CA SER A 117 -18.47 -11.47 -9.14
C SER A 117 -19.35 -12.56 -8.55
N ASN A 118 -20.31 -13.08 -9.32
CA ASN A 118 -21.28 -14.08 -8.85
C ASN A 118 -20.67 -15.26 -8.06
N ASP A 119 -19.42 -15.66 -8.36
CA ASP A 119 -18.74 -16.80 -7.72
C ASP A 119 -17.44 -16.42 -6.98
N SER A 120 -17.14 -15.13 -6.80
CA SER A 120 -15.89 -14.70 -6.16
C SER A 120 -16.16 -13.68 -5.08
N THR A 121 -15.91 -14.08 -3.83
CA THR A 121 -15.87 -13.18 -2.68
C THR A 121 -14.46 -13.08 -2.12
N GLN A 122 -14.16 -11.95 -1.47
CA GLN A 122 -12.89 -11.71 -0.82
C GLN A 122 -13.12 -11.06 0.54
N MET A 123 -12.62 -11.70 1.60
CA MET A 123 -12.66 -11.13 2.95
C MET A 123 -11.63 -10.02 3.08
N GLN A 124 -12.05 -8.87 3.62
CA GLN A 124 -11.21 -7.68 3.75
C GLN A 124 -11.29 -7.07 5.15
N TYR A 125 -10.16 -6.61 5.66
CA TYR A 125 -10.09 -5.72 6.82
C TYR A 125 -10.59 -4.33 6.44
N HIS A 126 -11.51 -3.79 7.22
CA HIS A 126 -12.13 -2.50 6.98
C HIS A 126 -12.11 -1.63 8.22
N SER A 127 -11.78 -0.35 8.01
CA SER A 127 -11.98 0.74 8.93
C SER A 127 -12.02 2.05 8.14
N GLN A 128 -12.48 3.14 8.74
CA GLN A 128 -12.55 4.44 8.08
C GLN A 128 -11.15 4.93 7.70
N ALA A 129 -10.16 4.71 8.57
CA ALA A 129 -8.78 5.07 8.29
C ALA A 129 -8.15 4.20 7.19
N LEU A 130 -8.48 2.90 7.10
CA LEU A 130 -8.03 2.05 5.99
C LEU A 130 -8.64 2.49 4.66
N TRP A 131 -9.93 2.83 4.62
CA TRP A 131 -10.59 3.33 3.41
C TRP A 131 -10.00 4.64 2.90
N ASN A 132 -9.65 5.56 3.81
CA ASN A 132 -9.11 6.87 3.46
C ASN A 132 -7.58 6.91 3.30
N LEU A 133 -6.90 5.77 3.40
CA LEU A 133 -5.44 5.73 3.51
C LEU A 133 -4.74 6.36 2.30
N PHE A 134 -5.27 6.18 1.08
CA PHE A 134 -4.70 6.78 -0.13
C PHE A 134 -4.87 8.30 -0.21
N ARG A 135 -5.82 8.89 0.53
CA ARG A 135 -6.07 10.34 0.54
C ARG A 135 -5.20 11.08 1.56
N GLY A 136 -4.57 10.35 2.48
CA GLY A 136 -3.76 10.92 3.55
C GLY A 136 -4.54 11.76 4.57
N THR A 137 -5.85 11.54 4.64
CA THR A 137 -6.78 12.25 5.55
C THR A 137 -7.35 11.32 6.63
N SER A 138 -6.70 10.19 6.89
CA SER A 138 -7.13 9.25 7.92
C SER A 138 -6.86 9.80 9.33
N SER A 139 -7.74 9.42 10.26
CA SER A 139 -7.54 9.59 11.70
C SER A 139 -7.78 8.22 12.34
N PRO A 140 -6.77 7.58 12.97
CA PRO A 140 -5.44 8.11 13.20
C PRO A 140 -4.62 8.25 11.90
N VAL A 141 -3.58 9.08 11.95
CA VAL A 141 -2.67 9.29 10.83
C VAL A 141 -1.95 7.97 10.53
N MET A 142 -2.12 7.47 9.30
CA MET A 142 -1.54 6.20 8.86
C MET A 142 -0.08 6.37 8.41
N PRO A 143 0.73 5.29 8.33
CA PRO A 143 2.13 5.41 7.92
C PRO A 143 2.27 6.06 6.54
N LYS A 144 3.10 7.10 6.45
CA LYS A 144 3.30 7.90 5.22
C LYS A 144 3.80 7.07 4.03
N LEU A 145 4.54 6.00 4.32
CA LEU A 145 4.97 5.01 3.33
C LEU A 145 3.77 4.35 2.65
N LEU A 146 2.82 3.82 3.44
CA LEU A 146 1.63 3.20 2.88
C LEU A 146 0.79 4.23 2.10
N GLN A 147 0.62 5.44 2.63
CA GLN A 147 -0.10 6.50 1.93
C GLN A 147 0.52 6.79 0.55
N SER A 148 1.85 6.97 0.50
CA SER A 148 2.57 7.24 -0.75
C SER A 148 2.50 6.07 -1.74
N SER A 149 2.57 4.83 -1.26
CA SER A 149 2.38 3.61 -2.07
C SER A 149 0.98 3.55 -2.70
N HIS A 150 -0.05 3.88 -1.92
CA HIS A 150 -1.43 3.91 -2.40
C HIS A 150 -1.64 5.02 -3.45
N MET A 151 -1.12 6.22 -3.18
CA MET A 151 -1.17 7.34 -4.13
C MET A 151 -0.44 7.01 -5.45
N ALA A 152 0.71 6.32 -5.37
CA ALA A 152 1.46 5.88 -6.55
C ALA A 152 0.66 4.89 -7.40
N LEU A 153 0.01 3.90 -6.76
CA LEU A 153 -0.84 2.93 -7.44
C LEU A 153 -2.07 3.60 -8.08
N GLU A 154 -2.80 4.45 -7.34
CA GLU A 154 -3.97 5.17 -7.87
C GLU A 154 -3.59 6.02 -9.07
N LYS A 155 -2.54 6.85 -8.93
CA LYS A 155 -2.06 7.70 -10.01
C LYS A 155 -1.73 6.90 -11.27
N TYR A 156 -1.00 5.80 -11.11
CA TYR A 156 -0.64 4.93 -12.22
C TYR A 156 -1.89 4.36 -12.90
N LEU A 157 -2.84 3.82 -12.14
CA LEU A 157 -4.06 3.23 -12.67
C LEU A 157 -4.93 4.27 -13.42
N LEU A 158 -5.05 5.48 -12.89
CA LEU A 158 -5.76 6.59 -13.55
C LEU A 158 -5.08 7.02 -14.86
N GLU A 159 -3.75 7.03 -14.91
CA GLU A 159 -3.00 7.35 -16.13
C GLU A 159 -3.19 6.26 -17.20
N VAL A 160 -3.03 4.99 -16.85
CA VAL A 160 -3.17 3.90 -17.83
C VAL A 160 -4.61 3.72 -18.28
N ALA A 161 -5.61 4.03 -17.46
CA ALA A 161 -7.03 3.95 -17.82
C ALA A 161 -7.40 4.84 -19.02
N GLN A 162 -6.66 5.93 -19.27
CA GLN A 162 -6.87 6.80 -20.42
C GLN A 162 -6.57 6.09 -21.75
N TYR A 163 -5.54 5.23 -21.75
CA TYR A 163 -5.00 4.59 -22.96
C TYR A 163 -5.29 3.09 -23.05
N THR A 164 -5.81 2.48 -21.98
CA THR A 164 -6.09 1.05 -21.91
C THR A 164 -7.52 0.74 -22.36
N GLU A 165 -7.70 -0.34 -23.11
CA GLU A 165 -9.00 -0.87 -23.49
C GLU A 165 -9.81 -1.34 -22.26
N HIS A 166 -11.13 -1.21 -22.33
CA HIS A 166 -12.08 -1.57 -21.26
C HIS A 166 -11.75 -2.91 -20.61
N LYS A 167 -11.68 -3.98 -21.41
CA LYS A 167 -11.49 -5.34 -20.91
C LYS A 167 -10.17 -5.53 -20.16
N THR A 168 -9.10 -4.90 -20.65
CA THR A 168 -7.77 -4.97 -20.03
C THR A 168 -7.75 -4.20 -18.72
N LEU A 169 -8.35 -3.00 -18.69
CA LEU A 169 -8.46 -2.20 -17.47
C LEU A 169 -9.25 -2.97 -16.40
N GLU A 170 -10.41 -3.51 -16.76
CA GLU A 170 -11.22 -4.31 -15.82
C GLU A 170 -10.47 -5.53 -15.31
N THR A 171 -9.71 -6.21 -16.16
CA THR A 171 -8.88 -7.37 -15.75
C THR A 171 -7.87 -6.98 -14.68
N ILE A 172 -7.18 -5.85 -14.84
CA ILE A 172 -6.21 -5.35 -13.85
C ILE A 172 -6.91 -4.98 -12.53
N LEU A 173 -8.03 -4.26 -12.60
CA LEU A 173 -8.75 -3.82 -11.41
C LEU A 173 -9.33 -5.01 -10.62
N LEU A 174 -9.93 -5.98 -11.32
CA LEU A 174 -10.42 -7.22 -10.72
C LEU A 174 -9.29 -8.06 -10.14
N TYR A 175 -8.12 -8.08 -10.79
CA TYR A 175 -6.95 -8.77 -10.27
C TYR A 175 -6.52 -8.22 -8.91
N ILE A 176 -6.39 -6.89 -8.80
CA ILE A 176 -6.04 -6.23 -7.54
C ILE A 176 -7.11 -6.54 -6.49
N LEU A 177 -8.39 -6.40 -6.83
CA LEU A 177 -9.49 -6.60 -5.90
C LEU A 177 -9.56 -8.04 -5.36
N LYS A 178 -9.37 -9.04 -6.22
CA LYS A 178 -9.36 -10.47 -5.85
C LYS A 178 -8.21 -10.84 -4.93
N LYS A 179 -7.12 -10.09 -4.94
CA LYS A 179 -5.97 -10.31 -4.05
C LYS A 179 -5.95 -9.36 -2.85
N SER A 180 -6.87 -8.41 -2.76
CA SER A 180 -6.89 -7.41 -1.70
C SER A 180 -7.44 -8.00 -0.40
N LYS A 181 -6.67 -7.93 0.69
CA LYS A 181 -7.12 -8.31 2.04
C LYS A 181 -7.66 -7.14 2.85
N SER A 182 -7.80 -5.96 2.25
CA SER A 182 -8.26 -4.76 2.96
C SER A 182 -9.04 -3.81 2.06
N SER A 183 -9.90 -3.01 2.69
CA SER A 183 -10.69 -2.01 2.00
C SER A 183 -9.85 -0.84 1.46
N SER A 184 -8.57 -0.73 1.85
CA SER A 184 -7.67 0.33 1.39
C SER A 184 -7.34 0.24 -0.10
N LEU A 185 -7.09 -0.99 -0.60
CA LEU A 185 -6.91 -1.25 -2.02
C LEU A 185 -8.23 -1.14 -2.77
N SER A 186 -9.33 -1.64 -2.20
CA SER A 186 -10.67 -1.48 -2.78
C SER A 186 -11.04 -0.01 -2.96
N ALA A 187 -10.66 0.87 -2.03
CA ALA A 187 -10.89 2.31 -2.16
C ALA A 187 -10.16 2.94 -3.36
N ILE A 188 -8.95 2.47 -3.68
CA ILE A 188 -8.24 2.86 -4.91
C ILE A 188 -9.02 2.39 -6.13
N ILE A 189 -9.47 1.14 -6.15
CA ILE A 189 -10.26 0.58 -7.26
C ILE A 189 -11.54 1.39 -7.46
N SER A 190 -12.28 1.69 -6.39
CA SER A 190 -13.46 2.55 -6.44
C SER A 190 -13.13 3.94 -7.00
N SER A 191 -12.00 4.55 -6.65
CA SER A 191 -11.56 5.83 -7.21
C SER A 191 -11.37 5.75 -8.73
N VAL A 192 -10.68 4.71 -9.21
CA VAL A 192 -10.43 4.50 -10.65
C VAL A 192 -11.72 4.23 -11.41
N VAL A 193 -12.61 3.40 -10.85
CA VAL A 193 -13.93 3.08 -11.42
C VAL A 193 -14.79 4.33 -11.52
N LEU A 194 -14.85 5.16 -10.48
CA LEU A 194 -15.63 6.40 -10.51
C LEU A 194 -15.11 7.37 -11.58
N ALA A 195 -13.78 7.50 -11.72
CA ALA A 195 -13.17 8.35 -12.74
C ALA A 195 -13.35 7.80 -14.18
N ASN A 196 -13.59 6.50 -14.34
CA ASN A 196 -13.67 5.81 -15.63
C ASN A 196 -14.94 4.99 -15.78
N HIS A 197 -16.07 5.44 -15.22
CA HIS A 197 -17.29 4.64 -15.09
C HIS A 197 -17.80 4.03 -16.41
N ASN A 198 -17.59 4.72 -17.53
CA ASN A 198 -17.94 4.24 -18.88
C ASN A 198 -17.10 3.04 -19.35
N LYS A 199 -15.97 2.77 -18.69
CA LYS A 199 -15.00 1.73 -19.04
C LYS A 199 -14.91 0.56 -18.04
N THR A 200 -15.65 0.61 -16.92
CA THR A 200 -15.41 -0.29 -15.78
C THR A 200 -16.71 -0.77 -15.12
N VAL A 201 -17.76 -0.98 -15.92
CA VAL A 201 -19.09 -1.34 -15.40
C VAL A 201 -19.05 -2.66 -14.63
N ASN A 202 -18.21 -3.62 -15.02
CA ASN A 202 -18.14 -4.94 -14.37
C ASN A 202 -17.29 -4.94 -13.09
N VAL A 203 -16.76 -3.79 -12.67
CA VAL A 203 -15.87 -3.65 -11.50
C VAL A 203 -16.48 -2.70 -10.45
N ALA A 204 -17.69 -2.20 -10.68
CA ALA A 204 -18.40 -1.41 -9.68
C ALA A 204 -18.70 -2.27 -8.45
N ILE A 205 -18.13 -1.87 -7.31
CA ILE A 205 -18.27 -2.50 -6.00
C ILE A 205 -18.70 -1.49 -4.95
#